data_AF-A0A9E4N5D1-F1
#
_entry.id   AF-A0A9E4N5D1-F1
#
_cell.length_a   1.000
_cell.length_b   1.000
_cell.length_c   1.000
_cell.angle_alpha   90.00
_cell.angle_beta   90.00
_cell.angle_gamma   90.00
#
_symmetry.space_group_name_H-M   'P 1'
#
loop_
_entity.id
_entity.type
_entity.pdbx_description
1 polymer ?
#
loop_
_entity_poly.entity_id
_entity_poly.type
_entity_poly.pdbx_seq_one_letter_code
_entity_poly.pdbx_strand_id
1 'polypeptide(L)'
;GKPTLPLIQAMKKSDQQQRQRLATIIENGGLDEIDFVLQAIHNSDAIAYTQQLAQQHAELAKKALNHLPDSEYCQALAELADYSVARTH
;
A
#
# COMPACT_ATOMS: atom_id res chain seq x y z
N GLY A 1 -6.91 10.26 -10.98
CA GLY A 1 -5.72 9.84 -10.19
C GLY A 1 -5.75 8.34 -9.97
N LYS A 2 -4.60 7.64 -9.93
CA LYS A 2 -4.61 6.20 -9.60
C LYS A 2 -4.97 6.05 -8.10
N PRO A 3 -6.08 5.39 -7.73
CA PRO A 3 -6.42 5.15 -6.33
C PRO A 3 -5.47 4.09 -5.76
N THR A 4 -4.34 4.52 -5.24
CA THR A 4 -3.35 3.63 -4.63
C THR A 4 -3.89 3.04 -3.32
N LEU A 5 -3.26 1.98 -2.81
CA LEU A 5 -3.70 1.30 -1.59
C LEU A 5 -3.92 2.23 -0.38
N PRO A 6 -3.06 3.25 -0.11
CA PRO A 6 -3.31 4.18 0.99
C PRO A 6 -4.62 4.96 0.81
N LEU A 7 -4.90 5.42 -0.41
CA LEU A 7 -6.12 6.17 -0.71
C LEU A 7 -7.37 5.30 -0.64
N ILE A 8 -7.29 4.05 -1.10
CA ILE A 8 -8.37 3.07 -0.95
C ILE A 8 -8.69 2.85 0.54
N GLN A 9 -7.66 2.72 1.39
CA GLN A 9 -7.86 2.57 2.83
C GLN A 9 -8.48 3.83 3.45
N ALA A 10 -8.03 5.02 3.03
CA ALA A 10 -8.62 6.29 3.47
C ALA A 10 -10.12 6.36 3.17
N MET A 11 -10.52 6.02 1.94
CA MET A 11 -11.93 5.99 1.54
C MET A 11 -12.76 4.97 2.32
N LYS A 12 -12.18 3.82 2.68
CA LYS A 12 -12.86 2.80 3.49
C LYS A 12 -13.15 3.29 4.91
N LYS A 13 -12.23 4.07 5.49
CA LYS A 13 -12.31 4.56 6.87
C LYS A 13 -13.05 5.90 7.01
N SER A 14 -13.17 6.66 5.93
CA SER A 14 -13.87 7.95 5.91
C SER A 14 -15.38 7.79 5.96
N ASP A 15 -16.06 8.81 6.51
CA ASP A 15 -17.51 8.94 6.44
C ASP A 15 -18.02 9.10 4.99
N GLN A 16 -19.34 9.09 4.80
CA GLN A 16 -19.96 9.17 3.48
C GLN A 16 -19.58 10.46 2.73
N GLN A 17 -19.54 11.60 3.41
CA GLN A 17 -19.25 12.89 2.79
C GLN A 17 -17.79 12.98 2.35
N GLN A 18 -16.86 12.60 3.23
CA GLN A 18 -15.44 12.54 2.92
C GLN A 18 -15.16 11.53 1.81
N ARG A 19 -15.75 10.33 1.86
CA ARG A 19 -15.58 9.31 0.81
C ARG A 19 -16.02 9.83 -0.55
N GLN A 20 -17.15 10.52 -0.61
CA GLN A 20 -17.67 11.06 -1.86
C GLN A 20 -16.80 12.19 -2.40
N ARG A 21 -16.31 13.09 -1.53
CA ARG A 21 -15.33 14.11 -1.91
C ARG A 21 -14.03 13.49 -2.43
N LEU A 22 -13.48 12.48 -1.74
CA LEU A 22 -12.29 11.75 -2.19
C LEU A 22 -12.51 11.10 -3.56
N ALA A 23 -13.67 10.46 -3.79
CA ALA A 23 -14.00 9.87 -5.08
C ALA A 23 -14.02 10.92 -6.21
N THR A 24 -14.68 12.05 -6.00
CA THR A 24 -14.72 13.16 -6.96
C THR A 24 -13.33 13.71 -7.27
N ILE A 25 -12.47 13.87 -6.27
CA ILE A 25 -11.08 14.31 -6.46
C ILE A 25 -10.29 13.30 -7.31
N ILE A 26 -10.48 12.01 -7.08
CA ILE A 26 -9.80 10.94 -7.83
C ILE A 26 -10.26 10.93 -9.30
N GLU A 27 -11.56 11.09 -9.55
CA GLU A 27 -12.14 11.09 -10.90
C GLU A 27 -11.69 12.29 -11.72
N ASN A 28 -11.76 13.49 -11.13
CA ASN A 28 -11.47 14.73 -11.85
C ASN A 28 -9.96 15.03 -11.91
N GLY A 29 -9.18 14.54 -10.94
CA GLY A 29 -7.77 14.90 -10.80
C GLY A 29 -7.57 16.36 -10.41
N GLY A 30 -6.32 16.81 -10.45
CA GLY A 30 -5.91 18.16 -10.02
C GLY A 30 -5.17 18.16 -8.68
N LEU A 31 -4.44 19.25 -8.43
CA LEU A 31 -3.64 19.45 -7.21
C LEU A 31 -4.32 20.35 -6.18
N ASP A 32 -5.42 21.02 -6.55
CA ASP A 32 -6.11 21.99 -5.69
C ASP A 32 -6.61 21.39 -4.37
N GLU A 33 -6.86 20.08 -4.38
CA GLU A 33 -7.40 19.32 -3.25
C GLU A 33 -6.38 18.33 -2.66
N ILE A 34 -5.09 18.46 -3.01
CA ILE A 34 -4.07 17.50 -2.57
C ILE A 34 -3.90 17.46 -1.06
N ASP A 35 -4.00 18.62 -0.39
CA ASP A 35 -3.89 18.71 1.07
C ASP A 35 -5.03 17.95 1.77
N PHE A 36 -6.24 18.01 1.21
CA PHE A 36 -7.38 17.25 1.73
C PHE A 36 -7.14 15.74 1.59
N VAL A 37 -6.61 15.30 0.45
CA VAL A 37 -6.28 13.88 0.21
C VAL A 37 -5.19 13.40 1.17
N LEU A 38 -4.12 14.18 1.35
CA LEU A 38 -3.04 13.86 2.28
C LEU A 38 -3.55 13.78 3.71
N GLN A 39 -4.38 14.72 4.14
CA GLN A 39 -4.97 14.71 5.47
C GLN A 39 -5.87 13.48 5.69
N ALA A 40 -6.67 13.11 4.68
CA ALA A 40 -7.49 11.91 4.75
C ALA A 40 -6.63 10.64 4.93
N ILE A 41 -5.53 10.52 4.18
CA ILE A 41 -4.58 9.40 4.30
C ILE A 41 -3.93 9.35 5.70
N HIS A 42 -3.50 10.50 6.23
CA HIS A 42 -2.91 10.59 7.56
C HIS A 42 -3.89 10.21 8.68
N ASN A 43 -5.16 10.60 8.55
CA ASN A 43 -6.19 10.35 9.55
C ASN A 43 -6.74 8.91 9.52
N SER A 44 -6.45 8.13 8.49
CA SER A 44 -7.12 6.85 8.21
C SER A 44 -6.23 5.63 8.37
N ASP A 45 -5.19 5.70 9.21
CA ASP A 45 -4.21 4.62 9.43
C ASP A 45 -3.58 4.05 8.14
N ALA A 46 -3.74 4.75 7.00
CA ALA A 46 -3.58 4.16 5.68
C ALA A 46 -2.13 3.79 5.37
N ILE A 47 -1.19 4.63 5.80
CA ILE A 47 0.24 4.37 5.62
C ILE A 47 0.62 3.09 6.37
N ALA A 48 0.32 3.03 7.67
CA ALA A 48 0.63 1.85 8.50
C ALA A 48 -0.04 0.58 7.98
N TYR A 49 -1.31 0.66 7.58
CA TYR A 49 -2.04 -0.44 6.97
C TYR A 49 -1.34 -0.97 5.71
N THR A 50 -0.95 -0.08 4.80
CA THR A 50 -0.27 -0.49 3.56
C THR A 50 1.12 -1.05 3.78
N GLN A 51 1.86 -0.53 4.76
CA GLN A 51 3.15 -1.08 5.17
C GLN A 51 3.00 -2.50 5.74
N GLN A 52 2.00 -2.73 6.60
CA GLN A 52 1.71 -4.07 7.11
C GLN A 52 1.33 -5.04 6.00
N LEU A 53 0.48 -4.62 5.05
CA LEU A 53 0.16 -5.45 3.89
C LEU A 53 1.39 -5.79 3.06
N ALA A 54 2.28 -4.83 2.82
CA ALA A 54 3.52 -5.06 2.09
C ALA A 54 4.37 -6.14 2.80
N GLN A 55 4.54 -6.02 4.12
CA GLN A 55 5.26 -7.04 4.91
C GLN A 55 4.60 -8.42 4.84
N GLN A 56 3.27 -8.48 4.95
CA GLN A 56 2.53 -9.73 4.82
C GLN A 56 2.75 -10.38 3.45
N HIS A 57 2.74 -9.59 2.38
CA HIS A 57 2.99 -10.12 1.03
C HIS A 57 4.44 -10.60 0.84
N ALA A 58 5.43 -9.93 1.43
CA ALA A 58 6.82 -10.42 1.44
C ALA A 58 6.94 -11.78 2.15
N GLU A 59 6.31 -11.93 3.32
CA GLU A 59 6.27 -13.20 4.05
C GLU A 59 5.57 -14.31 3.28
N LEU A 60 4.46 -14.00 2.59
CA LEU A 60 3.78 -14.96 1.72
C LEU A 60 4.66 -15.39 0.54
N ALA A 61 5.39 -14.45 -0.08
CA ALA A 61 6.31 -14.74 -1.16
C ALA A 61 7.43 -15.70 -0.69
N LYS A 62 8.02 -15.43 0.48
CA LYS A 62 9.03 -16.30 1.09
C LYS A 62 8.48 -17.70 1.41
N LYS A 63 7.27 -17.77 1.97
CA LYS A 63 6.61 -19.06 2.23
C LYS A 63 6.35 -19.88 0.97
N ALA A 64 6.03 -19.22 -0.15
CA ALA A 64 5.82 -19.90 -1.42
C ALA A 64 7.10 -20.59 -1.94
N LEU A 65 8.28 -20.05 -1.63
CA LEU A 65 9.57 -20.65 -2.01
C LEU A 65 9.84 -21.98 -1.30
N ASN A 66 9.23 -22.25 -0.14
CA ASN A 66 9.40 -23.50 0.60
C ASN A 66 8.91 -24.75 -0.18
N HIS A 67 8.15 -24.55 -1.26
CA HIS A 67 7.71 -25.64 -2.16
C HIS A 67 8.74 -26.00 -3.24
N LEU A 68 9.86 -25.28 -3.33
CA LEU A 68 10.93 -25.49 -4.29
C LEU A 68 12.15 -26.13 -3.60
N PRO A 69 12.98 -26.90 -4.34
CA PRO A 69 14.27 -27.34 -3.82
C PRO A 69 15.16 -26.16 -3.42
N ASP A 70 15.91 -26.32 -2.33
CA ASP A 70 16.83 -25.28 -1.86
C ASP A 70 17.89 -24.98 -2.94
N SER A 71 18.12 -23.68 -3.17
CA SER A 71 19.02 -23.17 -4.19
C SER A 71 19.37 -21.71 -3.92
N GLU A 72 20.50 -21.27 -4.46
CA GLU A 72 20.93 -19.86 -4.43
C GLU A 72 19.87 -18.92 -5.01
N TYR A 73 19.09 -19.36 -6.00
CA TYR A 73 18.00 -18.58 -6.58
C TYR A 73 16.83 -18.38 -5.61
N CYS A 74 16.47 -19.40 -4.84
CA CYS A 74 15.42 -19.27 -3.81
C CYS A 74 15.87 -18.32 -2.70
N GLN A 75 17.14 -18.39 -2.31
CA GLN A 75 17.72 -17.47 -1.33
C GLN A 75 17.69 -16.02 -1.85
N ALA A 76 18.16 -15.78 -3.08
CA ALA A 76 18.13 -14.47 -3.70
C ALA A 76 16.70 -13.89 -3.85
N LEU A 77 15.70 -14.72 -4.16
CA LEU A 77 14.30 -14.29 -4.22
C LEU A 77 13.74 -13.94 -2.83
N ALA A 78 14.13 -14.67 -1.79
CA ALA A 78 13.74 -14.34 -0.42
C ALA A 78 14.35 -13.01 0.03
N GLU A 79 15.63 -12.78 -0.25
CA GLU A 79 16.33 -11.52 0.01
C GLU A 79 15.69 -10.35 -0.75
N LEU A 80 15.30 -10.56 -2.02
CA LEU A 80 14.60 -9.55 -2.81
C LEU A 80 13.25 -9.17 -2.20
N ALA A 81 12.50 -10.14 -1.66
CA ALA A 81 11.24 -9.87 -0.98
C ALA A 81 11.45 -9.02 0.28
N ASP A 82 12.43 -9.37 1.11
CA ASP A 82 12.80 -8.61 2.32
C ASP A 82 13.28 -7.19 1.96
N TYR A 83 14.14 -7.08 0.95
CA TYR A 83 14.62 -5.79 0.46
C TYR A 83 13.49 -4.90 -0.03
N SER A 84 12.50 -5.45 -0.76
CA SER A 84 11.41 -4.68 -1.35
C SER A 84 10.54 -3.94 -0.33
N VAL A 85 10.42 -4.48 0.89
CA VAL A 85 9.60 -3.90 1.97
C VAL A 85 10.39 -3.05 2.96
N ALA A 86 11.72 -3.20 2.98
CA ALA A 86 12.61 -2.45 3.87
C ALA A 86 13.12 -1.11 3.29
N ARG A 87 12.86 -0.81 2.00
CA ARG A 87 13.37 0.43 1.35
C ARG A 87 12.70 1.67 1.96
N THR A 88 13.50 2.68 2.30
CA THR A 88 13.04 3.96 2.88
C THR A 88 13.24 5.16 1.94
N HIS A 89 13.44 4.93 0.64
CA HIS A 89 13.74 5.97 -0.35
C HIS A 89 12.50 6.57 -0.98
#